data_AF-A0A9E3TYX1-F1
#
_entry.id   AF-A0A9E3TYX1-F1
#
_cell.length_a   1.000
_cell.length_b   1.000
_cell.length_c   1.000
_cell.angle_alpha   90.00
_cell.angle_beta   90.00
_cell.angle_gamma   90.00
#
_symmetry.space_group_name_H-M   'P 1'
#
loop_
_entity.id
_entity.type
_entity.pdbx_description
1 polymer ?
#
loop_
_entity_poly.entity_id
_entity_poly.type
_entity_poly.pdbx_seq_one_letter_code
_entity_poly.pdbx_strand_id
1 'polypeptide(L)'
;MQMRLFRPLGLFSLLTLLVISGCPSAGPNVEPAGPSHEDAHAHALGPAGGHLLELGDEEYHVEWTHDDENGVLTFIIRDADAKDEVPIDAEEIIVDLTAPDETGAAHQTEVKIAAVGRTDENPRTARFELTNKIMMANIVENEKAKAVLRVTIDGKPYSAEIEHEAHDHGHSHSHSH
;
A
#
# COMPACT_ATOMS: atom_id res chain seq x y z
N MET A 1 43.69 25.27 12.67
CA MET A 1 43.75 25.31 14.14
C MET A 1 43.15 24.01 14.68
N GLN A 2 44.00 23.10 15.14
CA GLN A 2 43.80 22.03 16.14
C GLN A 2 42.58 21.08 16.03
N MET A 3 42.84 19.89 15.48
CA MET A 3 42.56 18.53 15.99
C MET A 3 41.82 18.39 17.34
N ARG A 4 40.86 17.44 17.41
CA ARG A 4 40.68 16.32 18.39
C ARG A 4 39.62 15.35 17.79
N LEU A 5 39.80 14.09 17.39
CA LEU A 5 40.40 12.87 17.97
C LEU A 5 39.92 12.56 19.40
N PHE A 6 39.01 11.59 19.55
CA PHE A 6 39.18 10.36 20.36
C PHE A 6 37.89 9.51 20.38
N ARG A 7 38.01 8.21 20.02
CA ARG A 7 37.04 7.13 20.30
C ARG A 7 37.30 6.55 21.71
N PRO A 8 36.30 5.88 22.31
CA PRO A 8 36.51 4.47 22.69
C PRO A 8 35.27 3.62 22.30
N LEU A 9 35.37 2.53 21.54
CA LEU A 9 35.79 1.17 21.94
C LEU A 9 35.31 0.75 23.34
N GLY A 10 34.03 0.37 23.44
CA GLY A 10 33.44 -0.33 24.56
C GLY A 10 33.23 -1.80 24.21
N LEU A 11 34.06 -2.66 24.80
CA LEU A 11 33.99 -4.11 24.78
C LEU A 11 33.11 -4.54 25.96
N PHE A 12 31.97 -5.20 25.72
CA PHE A 12 31.23 -5.93 26.77
C PHE A 12 30.86 -7.33 26.28
N SER A 13 31.63 -8.28 26.79
CA SER A 13 31.39 -9.71 26.80
C SER A 13 30.28 -10.03 27.81
N LEU A 14 29.26 -10.83 27.44
CA LEU A 14 28.80 -11.91 28.31
C LEU A 14 27.97 -12.97 27.56
N LEU A 15 28.57 -14.15 27.51
CA LEU A 15 28.02 -15.46 27.20
C LEU A 15 26.84 -15.80 28.11
N THR A 16 25.68 -16.18 27.56
CA THR A 16 24.72 -17.03 28.28
C THR A 16 24.05 -18.01 27.32
N LEU A 17 24.42 -19.29 27.46
CA LEU A 17 23.79 -20.44 26.82
C LEU A 17 22.76 -21.01 27.81
N LEU A 18 21.50 -21.17 27.42
CA LEU A 18 20.61 -22.14 28.06
C LEU A 18 19.65 -22.74 27.04
N VAL A 19 19.73 -24.08 26.93
CA VAL A 19 19.00 -24.95 26.02
C VAL A 19 17.81 -25.54 26.77
N ILE A 20 16.63 -25.61 26.15
CA ILE A 20 15.58 -26.55 26.56
C ILE A 20 14.91 -27.14 25.31
N SER A 21 14.90 -28.48 25.24
CA SER A 21 14.28 -29.32 24.21
C SER A 21 12.83 -29.70 24.55
N GLY A 22 12.08 -30.09 23.52
CA GLY A 22 10.89 -30.98 23.58
C GLY A 22 9.59 -30.30 23.16
N CYS A 23 8.68 -30.87 22.36
CA CYS A 23 8.50 -32.22 21.81
C CYS A 23 7.64 -32.14 20.51
N PRO A 24 7.76 -33.07 19.56
CA PRO A 24 6.94 -33.09 18.34
C PRO A 24 5.60 -33.80 18.58
N SER A 25 4.48 -33.15 18.26
CA SER A 25 3.18 -33.82 18.10
C SER A 25 2.86 -33.99 16.62
N ALA A 26 3.08 -35.20 16.12
CA ALA A 26 2.47 -35.69 14.89
C ALA A 26 1.05 -36.16 15.21
N GLY A 27 0.06 -35.55 14.55
CA GLY A 27 -1.34 -36.00 14.50
C GLY A 27 -1.79 -36.08 13.03
N PRO A 28 -2.72 -36.98 12.68
CA PRO A 28 -2.89 -37.51 11.33
C PRO A 28 -3.63 -36.60 10.35
N ASN A 29 -3.30 -36.84 9.07
CA ASN A 29 -3.93 -36.37 7.85
C ASN A 29 -5.46 -36.37 7.92
N VAL A 30 -6.06 -35.22 7.61
CA VAL A 30 -7.46 -35.13 7.13
C VAL A 30 -7.43 -34.19 5.94
N GLU A 31 -7.27 -34.75 4.74
CA GLU A 31 -7.69 -34.11 3.51
C GLU A 31 -9.22 -34.18 3.41
N PRO A 32 -9.92 -33.05 3.26
CA PRO A 32 -11.13 -33.01 2.49
C PRO A 32 -10.79 -32.53 1.07
N ALA A 33 -10.91 -33.43 0.11
CA ALA A 33 -11.07 -33.07 -1.29
C ALA A 33 -12.39 -32.31 -1.44
N GLY A 34 -12.29 -30.99 -1.55
CA GLY A 34 -13.36 -30.08 -1.99
C GLY A 34 -12.98 -29.48 -3.35
N PRO A 35 -13.97 -29.18 -4.21
CA PRO A 35 -13.74 -28.88 -5.62
C PRO A 35 -12.88 -27.61 -5.78
N SER A 36 -11.97 -27.68 -6.75
CA SER A 36 -11.21 -26.55 -7.29
C SER A 36 -12.15 -25.40 -7.59
N HIS A 37 -12.05 -24.34 -6.80
CA HIS A 37 -12.39 -23.01 -7.26
C HIS A 37 -11.08 -22.36 -7.62
N GLU A 38 -10.92 -22.12 -8.91
CA GLU A 38 -9.86 -21.34 -9.51
C GLU A 38 -9.72 -20.04 -8.71
N ASP A 39 -8.50 -19.81 -8.18
CA ASP A 39 -8.11 -18.58 -7.51
C ASP A 39 -8.33 -17.40 -8.47
N ALA A 40 -9.52 -16.80 -8.41
CA ALA A 40 -9.67 -15.41 -8.76
C ALA A 40 -8.78 -14.66 -7.77
N HIS A 41 -7.67 -14.09 -8.24
CA HIS A 41 -6.68 -13.38 -7.45
C HIS A 41 -7.28 -12.10 -6.85
N ALA A 42 -8.21 -12.24 -5.91
CA ALA A 42 -8.70 -11.13 -5.11
C ALA A 42 -7.63 -10.81 -4.08
N HIS A 43 -7.00 -9.65 -4.20
CA HIS A 43 -6.10 -9.15 -3.18
C HIS A 43 -6.88 -8.96 -1.87
N ALA A 44 -6.26 -9.31 -0.74
CA ALA A 44 -6.89 -9.12 0.56
C ALA A 44 -7.15 -7.63 0.81
N LEU A 45 -8.35 -7.30 1.29
CA LEU A 45 -8.68 -5.93 1.69
C LEU A 45 -8.02 -5.57 3.02
N GLY A 46 -7.65 -4.31 3.18
CA GLY A 46 -7.12 -3.78 4.42
C GLY A 46 -8.19 -3.55 5.50
N PRO A 47 -7.77 -3.15 6.72
CA PRO A 47 -8.67 -2.90 7.86
C PRO A 47 -9.74 -1.82 7.64
N ALA A 48 -9.55 -0.89 6.70
CA ALA A 48 -10.55 0.10 6.33
C ALA A 48 -11.45 -0.36 5.17
N GLY A 49 -11.30 -1.61 4.71
CA GLY A 49 -12.06 -2.21 3.60
C GLY A 49 -11.57 -1.78 2.22
N GLY A 50 -10.38 -1.21 2.12
CA GLY A 50 -9.74 -0.74 0.90
C GLY A 50 -8.75 -1.72 0.31
N HIS A 51 -8.23 -1.37 -0.87
CA HIS A 51 -7.20 -2.13 -1.56
C HIS A 51 -5.82 -1.84 -0.98
N LEU A 52 -4.94 -2.83 -0.98
CA LEU A 52 -3.58 -2.72 -0.46
C LEU A 52 -2.56 -2.56 -1.60
N LEU A 53 -1.63 -1.63 -1.42
CA LEU A 53 -0.44 -1.45 -2.24
C LEU A 53 0.79 -1.82 -1.42
N GLU A 54 1.59 -2.76 -1.91
CA GLU A 54 2.86 -3.14 -1.28
C GLU A 54 3.95 -2.10 -1.61
N LEU A 55 4.76 -1.73 -0.61
CA LEU A 55 5.87 -0.80 -0.76
C LEU A 55 7.19 -1.44 -0.33
N GLY A 56 8.15 -1.49 -1.27
CA GLY A 56 9.53 -1.89 -0.99
C GLY A 56 9.63 -3.27 -0.34
N ASP A 57 9.25 -4.33 -1.08
CA ASP A 57 9.26 -5.72 -0.61
C ASP A 57 8.43 -5.93 0.67
N GLU A 58 7.21 -5.38 0.69
CA GLU A 58 6.27 -5.45 1.83
C GLU A 58 6.80 -4.80 3.13
N GLU A 59 7.80 -3.90 3.06
CA GLU A 59 8.24 -3.13 4.23
C GLU A 59 7.12 -2.27 4.82
N TYR A 60 6.24 -1.76 3.94
CA TYR A 60 5.05 -1.01 4.26
C TYR A 60 3.93 -1.36 3.28
N HIS A 61 2.71 -1.03 3.68
CA HIS A 61 1.57 -1.05 2.78
C HIS A 61 0.92 0.33 2.73
N VAL A 62 0.18 0.59 1.65
CA VAL A 62 -0.78 1.69 1.61
C VAL A 62 -2.13 1.10 1.31
N GLU A 63 -3.07 1.27 2.25
CA GLU A 63 -4.46 0.99 1.97
C GLU A 63 -5.10 2.21 1.33
N TRP A 64 -5.88 2.02 0.27
CA TRP A 64 -6.70 3.09 -0.29
C TRP A 64 -8.17 2.72 -0.40
N THR A 65 -9.02 3.70 -0.13
CA THR A 65 -10.49 3.61 -0.26
C THR A 65 -11.01 4.81 -1.03
N HIS A 66 -12.14 4.66 -1.72
CA HIS A 66 -12.84 5.79 -2.34
C HIS A 66 -14.30 5.87 -1.87
N ASP A 67 -14.84 7.09 -1.92
CA ASP A 67 -16.25 7.41 -1.74
C ASP A 67 -16.74 8.15 -2.98
N ASP A 68 -17.46 7.45 -3.85
CA ASP A 68 -17.94 7.97 -5.13
C ASP A 68 -18.97 9.09 -4.98
N GLU A 69 -19.75 9.05 -3.90
CA GLU A 69 -20.78 10.04 -3.61
C GLU A 69 -20.12 11.38 -3.28
N ASN A 70 -19.14 11.35 -2.38
CA ASN A 70 -18.46 12.54 -1.88
C ASN A 70 -17.22 12.92 -2.72
N GLY A 71 -16.77 12.06 -3.63
CA GLY A 71 -15.58 12.27 -4.46
C GLY A 71 -14.29 12.32 -3.63
N VAL A 72 -14.18 11.43 -2.64
CA VAL A 72 -13.05 11.37 -1.72
C VAL A 72 -12.23 10.11 -1.98
N LEU A 73 -10.93 10.29 -2.22
CA LEU A 73 -9.94 9.21 -2.23
C LEU A 73 -9.09 9.31 -0.97
N THR A 74 -9.02 8.23 -0.20
CA THR A 74 -8.22 8.14 1.03
C THR A 74 -7.06 7.19 0.80
N PHE A 75 -5.87 7.56 1.27
CA PHE A 75 -4.72 6.66 1.44
C PHE A 75 -4.33 6.59 2.91
N ILE A 76 -4.00 5.40 3.39
CA ILE A 76 -3.59 5.12 4.77
C ILE A 76 -2.28 4.34 4.74
N ILE A 77 -1.20 4.90 5.29
CA ILE A 77 0.10 4.23 5.40
C ILE A 77 0.03 3.19 6.51
N ARG A 78 0.48 1.97 6.21
CA ARG A 78 0.42 0.80 7.10
C ARG A 78 1.77 0.12 7.23
N ASP A 79 1.89 -0.69 8.27
CA ASP A 79 3.05 -1.53 8.56
C ASP A 79 3.22 -2.68 7.55
N ALA A 80 4.28 -3.46 7.76
CA ALA A 80 4.61 -4.63 6.93
C ALA A 80 3.53 -5.73 6.95
N ASP A 81 2.67 -5.75 7.98
CA ASP A 81 1.57 -6.70 8.09
C ASP A 81 0.23 -6.14 7.56
N ALA A 82 0.23 -4.92 7.02
CA ALA A 82 -0.94 -4.17 6.56
C ALA A 82 -2.05 -4.01 7.62
N LYS A 83 -1.70 -3.97 8.91
CA LYS A 83 -2.65 -3.93 10.03
C LYS A 83 -2.65 -2.57 10.71
N ASP A 84 -1.48 -2.15 11.18
CA ASP A 84 -1.35 -0.96 12.00
C ASP A 84 -1.03 0.25 11.13
N GLU A 85 -1.58 1.41 11.50
CA GLU A 85 -1.26 2.67 10.85
C GLU A 85 0.16 3.12 11.20
N VAL A 86 0.89 3.63 10.21
CA VAL A 86 2.25 4.15 10.38
C VAL A 86 2.26 5.64 10.08
N PRO A 87 2.15 6.53 11.10
CA PRO A 87 2.16 7.96 10.87
C PRO A 87 3.51 8.44 10.33
N ILE A 88 3.51 9.25 9.29
CA ILE A 88 4.70 9.86 8.69
C ILE A 88 4.65 11.39 8.82
N ASP A 89 5.84 12.01 8.83
CA ASP A 89 5.94 13.47 8.74
C ASP A 89 5.97 13.90 7.27
N ALA A 90 4.81 13.83 6.61
CA ALA A 90 4.59 14.36 5.27
C ALA A 90 3.31 15.20 5.22
N GLU A 91 3.37 16.39 4.61
CA GLU A 91 2.19 17.25 4.41
C GLU A 91 1.31 16.78 3.25
N GLU A 92 1.90 16.01 2.34
CA GLU A 92 1.24 15.45 1.18
C GLU A 92 1.96 14.17 0.72
N ILE A 93 1.23 13.32 0.01
CA ILE A 93 1.78 12.27 -0.85
C ILE A 93 1.40 12.58 -2.30
N ILE A 94 2.05 11.91 -3.25
CA ILE A 94 1.90 12.23 -4.66
C ILE A 94 1.38 11.02 -5.43
N VAL A 95 0.44 11.24 -6.34
CA VAL A 95 0.07 10.28 -7.37
C VAL A 95 0.47 10.85 -8.72
N ASP A 96 1.39 10.19 -9.42
CA ASP A 96 1.67 10.47 -10.83
C ASP A 96 0.61 9.82 -11.69
N LEU A 97 -0.28 10.64 -12.26
CA LEU A 97 -1.36 10.19 -13.12
C LEU A 97 -0.99 10.40 -14.58
N THR A 98 -0.99 9.34 -15.38
CA THR A 98 -0.90 9.42 -16.84
C THR A 98 -2.24 9.00 -17.43
N ALA A 99 -2.97 9.90 -18.08
CA ALA A 99 -4.29 9.61 -18.64
C ALA A 99 -4.46 10.22 -20.05
N PRO A 100 -5.20 9.56 -20.96
CA PRO A 100 -5.50 10.12 -22.27
C PRO A 100 -6.48 11.31 -22.18
N ASP A 101 -6.26 12.32 -23.01
CA ASP A 101 -7.24 13.37 -23.28
C ASP A 101 -8.34 12.90 -24.25
N GLU A 102 -9.25 13.80 -24.61
CA GLU A 102 -10.35 13.55 -25.56
C GLU A 102 -9.87 13.13 -26.96
N THR A 103 -8.61 13.42 -27.32
CA THR A 103 -7.99 13.04 -28.59
C THR A 103 -7.27 11.69 -28.51
N GLY A 104 -7.16 11.10 -27.32
CA GLY A 104 -6.42 9.88 -27.04
C GLY A 104 -4.93 10.09 -26.76
N ALA A 105 -4.45 11.34 -26.70
CA ALA A 105 -3.08 11.64 -26.33
C ALA A 105 -2.90 11.55 -24.81
N ALA A 106 -1.92 10.78 -24.34
CA ALA A 106 -1.64 10.62 -22.91
C ALA A 106 -0.91 11.84 -22.34
N HIS A 107 -1.38 12.33 -21.20
CA HIS A 107 -0.78 13.44 -20.45
C HIS A 107 -0.47 13.00 -19.02
N GLN A 108 0.70 13.41 -18.53
CA GLN A 108 1.11 13.17 -17.15
C GLN A 108 0.78 14.38 -16.28
N THR A 109 0.18 14.14 -15.13
CA THR A 109 -0.17 15.14 -14.11
C THR A 109 0.28 14.64 -12.75
N GLU A 110 0.93 15.51 -11.98
CA GLU A 110 1.23 15.25 -10.57
C GLU A 110 0.01 15.64 -9.72
N VAL A 111 -0.57 14.69 -8.99
CA VAL A 111 -1.70 14.92 -8.09
C VAL A 111 -1.21 14.87 -6.65
N LYS A 112 -1.31 16.00 -5.95
CA LYS A 112 -0.99 16.12 -4.52
C LYS A 112 -2.18 15.69 -3.68
N ILE A 113 -1.96 14.77 -2.75
CA ILE A 113 -2.96 14.25 -1.81
C ILE A 113 -2.60 14.76 -0.41
N ALA A 114 -3.46 15.56 0.18
CA ALA A 114 -3.13 16.29 1.40
C ALA A 114 -3.21 15.39 2.65
N ALA A 115 -2.30 15.59 3.59
CA ALA A 115 -2.36 14.97 4.91
C ALA A 115 -3.60 15.43 5.70
N VAL A 116 -4.19 14.51 6.46
CA VAL A 116 -5.35 14.79 7.32
C VAL A 116 -4.97 14.72 8.79
N GLY A 117 -5.50 15.66 9.59
CA GLY A 117 -5.38 15.62 11.04
C GLY A 117 -4.02 16.08 11.61
N ARG A 118 -3.13 16.64 10.78
CA ARG A 118 -1.87 17.25 11.24
C ARG A 118 -2.14 18.53 12.05
N THR A 119 -1.35 18.76 13.08
CA THR A 119 -1.27 20.02 13.85
C THR A 119 0.19 20.32 14.22
N ASP A 120 0.46 21.50 14.75
CA ASP A 120 1.81 21.85 15.24
C ASP A 120 2.28 20.93 16.38
N GLU A 121 1.34 20.42 17.20
CA GLU A 121 1.61 19.51 18.32
C GLU A 121 1.70 18.05 17.88
N ASN A 122 1.03 17.69 16.79
CA ASN A 122 1.07 16.37 16.17
C ASN A 122 1.29 16.50 14.66
N PRO A 123 2.56 16.65 14.21
CA PRO A 123 2.87 16.86 12.80
C PRO A 123 2.80 15.58 11.98
N ARG A 124 2.55 14.40 12.56
CA ARG A 124 2.53 13.13 11.83
C ARG A 124 1.11 12.65 11.60
N THR A 125 0.87 12.03 10.45
CA THR A 125 -0.38 11.31 10.15
C THR A 125 -0.09 10.11 9.28
N ALA A 126 -0.94 9.09 9.37
CA ALA A 126 -0.94 7.99 8.41
C ALA A 126 -1.91 8.23 7.24
N ARG A 127 -2.79 9.24 7.34
CA ARG A 127 -3.95 9.39 6.46
C ARG A 127 -3.83 10.62 5.55
N PHE A 128 -4.12 10.41 4.27
CA PHE A 128 -4.06 11.41 3.22
C PHE A 128 -5.34 11.35 2.40
N GLU A 129 -5.93 12.51 2.08
CA GLU A 129 -7.20 12.58 1.36
C GLU A 129 -7.14 13.55 0.17
N LEU A 130 -7.80 13.14 -0.91
CA LEU A 130 -8.10 13.97 -2.08
C LEU A 130 -9.61 14.11 -2.18
N THR A 131 -10.11 15.33 -2.07
CA THR A 131 -11.51 15.65 -2.34
C THR A 131 -11.63 16.27 -3.73
N ASN A 132 -11.70 15.41 -4.74
CA ASN A 132 -11.90 15.81 -6.13
C ASN A 132 -12.45 14.62 -6.93
N LYS A 133 -13.75 14.64 -7.20
CA LYS A 133 -14.45 13.55 -7.88
C LYS A 133 -13.85 13.17 -9.23
N ILE A 134 -13.43 14.15 -10.03
CA ILE A 134 -12.86 13.89 -11.37
C ILE A 134 -11.48 13.25 -11.24
N MET A 135 -10.64 13.75 -10.34
CA MET A 135 -9.30 13.20 -10.15
C MET A 135 -9.34 11.82 -9.49
N MET A 136 -10.22 11.62 -8.51
CA MET A 136 -10.49 10.32 -7.91
C MET A 136 -10.85 9.30 -9.00
N ALA A 137 -11.89 9.56 -9.80
CA ALA A 137 -12.31 8.66 -10.87
C ALA A 137 -11.18 8.38 -11.88
N ASN A 138 -10.37 9.39 -12.24
CA ASN A 138 -9.21 9.16 -13.10
C ASN A 138 -8.13 8.28 -12.46
N ILE A 139 -7.97 8.33 -11.14
CA ILE A 139 -6.97 7.52 -10.43
C ILE A 139 -7.46 6.08 -10.26
N VAL A 140 -8.72 5.86 -9.87
CA VAL A 140 -9.21 4.54 -9.43
C VAL A 140 -10.21 3.84 -10.36
N GLU A 141 -10.81 4.54 -11.33
CA GLU A 141 -11.83 3.97 -12.24
C GLU A 141 -11.40 3.97 -13.72
N ASN A 142 -10.50 4.87 -14.12
CA ASN A 142 -10.10 5.03 -15.51
C ASN A 142 -9.09 3.96 -15.92
N GLU A 143 -9.57 2.86 -16.49
CA GLU A 143 -8.75 1.73 -17.00
C GLU A 143 -7.71 2.11 -18.06
N LYS A 144 -7.82 3.29 -18.68
CA LYS A 144 -6.83 3.80 -19.65
C LYS A 144 -5.78 4.70 -18.99
N ALA A 145 -5.97 5.03 -17.71
CA ALA A 145 -5.02 5.79 -16.94
C ALA A 145 -4.04 4.83 -16.25
N LYS A 146 -2.83 5.33 -16.03
CA LYS A 146 -1.83 4.72 -15.15
C LYS A 146 -1.60 5.66 -13.98
N ALA A 147 -1.80 5.18 -12.77
CA ALA A 147 -1.58 5.95 -11.55
C ALA A 147 -0.47 5.30 -10.72
N VAL A 148 0.56 6.06 -10.37
CA VAL A 148 1.67 5.59 -9.53
C VAL A 148 1.72 6.43 -8.27
N LEU A 149 1.46 5.81 -7.12
CA LEU A 149 1.65 6.43 -5.83
C LEU A 149 3.16 6.60 -5.55
N ARG A 150 3.54 7.76 -5.02
CA ARG A 150 4.86 8.07 -4.49
C ARG A 150 4.75 8.61 -3.07
N VAL A 151 5.51 8.01 -2.16
CA VAL A 151 5.56 8.40 -0.75
C VAL A 151 6.99 8.31 -0.24
N THR A 152 7.36 9.18 0.70
CA THR A 152 8.63 9.08 1.44
C THR A 152 8.33 8.71 2.88
N ILE A 153 8.87 7.58 3.33
CA ILE A 153 8.71 7.08 4.70
C ILE A 153 10.10 7.06 5.34
N ASP A 154 10.26 7.76 6.46
CA ASP A 154 11.53 7.90 7.19
C ASP A 154 12.74 8.26 6.29
N GLY A 155 12.51 9.10 5.27
CA GLY A 155 13.53 9.58 4.33
C GLY A 155 13.86 8.63 3.17
N LYS A 156 13.22 7.45 3.09
CA LYS A 156 13.33 6.52 1.96
C LYS A 156 12.12 6.69 1.02
N PRO A 157 12.34 6.89 -0.29
CA PRO A 157 11.26 6.96 -1.25
C PRO A 157 10.73 5.57 -1.59
N TYR A 158 9.41 5.47 -1.73
CA TYR A 158 8.69 4.28 -2.18
C TYR A 158 7.70 4.66 -3.27
N SER A 159 7.33 3.67 -4.09
CA SER A 159 6.30 3.83 -5.12
C SER A 159 5.58 2.52 -5.37
N ALA A 160 4.28 2.62 -5.67
CA ALA A 160 3.46 1.49 -6.10
C ALA A 160 2.48 1.95 -7.19
N GLU A 161 2.17 1.06 -8.12
CA GLU A 161 1.12 1.29 -9.11
C GLU A 161 -0.24 1.03 -8.48
N ILE A 162 -1.19 1.92 -8.72
CA ILE A 162 -2.59 1.72 -8.35
C ILE A 162 -3.22 0.93 -9.49
N GLU A 163 -3.33 -0.39 -9.30
CA GLU A 163 -3.90 -1.27 -10.30
C GLU A 163 -5.43 -1.14 -10.32
N HIS A 164 -5.98 -1.02 -11.53
CA HIS A 164 -7.40 -1.25 -11.76
C HIS A 164 -7.58 -2.75 -11.89
N GLU A 165 -8.25 -3.40 -10.93
CA GLU A 165 -8.60 -4.81 -11.12
C GLU A 165 -9.40 -4.91 -12.42
N ALA A 166 -8.86 -5.64 -13.39
CA ALA A 166 -9.53 -5.86 -14.66
C ALA A 166 -10.86 -6.55 -14.33
N HIS A 167 -11.97 -5.84 -14.53
CA HIS A 167 -13.26 -6.48 -14.56
C HIS A 167 -13.27 -7.40 -15.78
N ASP A 168 -12.90 -8.67 -15.58
CA ASP A 168 -13.01 -9.68 -16.62
C ASP A 168 -14.50 -9.81 -16.96
N HIS A 169 -14.91 -9.14 -18.03
CA HIS A 169 -16.23 -9.28 -18.61
C HIS A 169 -16.33 -10.70 -19.15
N GLY A 170 -16.77 -11.62 -18.29
CA GLY A 170 -17.06 -13.00 -18.65
C GLY A 170 -17.86 -13.05 -19.95
N HIS A 171 -17.18 -13.37 -21.04
CA HIS A 171 -17.79 -13.62 -22.33
C HIS A 171 -18.60 -14.91 -22.22
N SER A 172 -19.90 -14.78 -21.93
CA SER A 172 -20.83 -15.89 -22.08
C SER A 172 -20.97 -16.22 -23.57
N HIS A 173 -20.20 -17.21 -24.02
CA HIS A 173 -20.42 -17.85 -25.31
C HIS A 173 -21.75 -18.62 -25.25
N SER A 174 -22.82 -18.02 -25.78
CA SER A 174 -24.02 -18.77 -26.13
C SER A 174 -23.72 -19.62 -27.36
N HIS A 175 -23.67 -20.94 -27.16
CA HIS A 175 -23.54 -21.95 -28.20
C HIS A 175 -24.79 -21.98 -29.10
N SER A 176 -24.55 -22.10 -30.40
CA SER A 176 -25.55 -22.33 -31.44
C SER A 176 -26.35 -23.61 -31.22
N HIS A 177 -27.66 -23.54 -31.47
CA HIS A 177 -28.52 -24.67 -31.84
C HIS A 177 -29.43 -24.25 -32.99
#